data_AF-A0A183HKJ5-F1
#
_entry.id   AF-A0A183HKJ5-F1
#
_cell.length_a   1.000
_cell.length_b   1.000
_cell.length_c   1.000
_cell.angle_alpha   90.00
_cell.angle_beta   90.00
_cell.angle_gamma   90.00
#
_symmetry.space_group_name_H-M   'P 1'
#
loop_
_entity.id
_entity.type
_entity.pdbx_description
1 polymer ?
#
loop_
_entity_poly.entity_id
_entity_poly.type
_entity_poly.pdbx_seq_one_letter_code
_entity_poly.pdbx_strand_id
1 'polypeptide(L)'
;QFYIQDAQYAEKGTESRYGSEVSGSDGADTNQSLRENSRIKYQANNVGRPLIPGINAPIVAPPNSPYYLSFSRRFKQTSLTVPLNPDEVRLYRHASHSKSGRTIHFRCSRCDTLHQTYKNGEIARIKMIDGVVVSQLYPVHHERCKPIRLVEARAKEIERRCRKDIILGMNPKEAWKKGRKAAISEATAAGFPVYGPGSILSAFPEWDKVKVLFGALRARYIRRQMQLKQRMGGKKNFDND
;
A
#
# COMPACT_ATOMS: atom_id res chain seq x y z
N GLN A 1 -18.96 20.80 50.33
CA GLN A 1 -19.35 22.22 50.42
C GLN A 1 -18.58 22.95 49.32
N PHE A 2 -19.17 23.40 48.21
CA PHE A 2 -20.41 24.15 48.04
C PHE A 2 -21.32 23.58 46.92
N TYR A 3 -22.63 23.72 47.12
CA TYR A 3 -23.78 23.65 46.21
C TYR A 3 -23.80 24.91 45.27
N ILE A 4 -24.54 25.08 44.16
CA ILE A 4 -25.94 24.74 43.82
C ILE A 4 -26.24 25.03 42.30
N GLN A 5 -27.15 24.22 41.73
CA GLN A 5 -28.22 24.39 40.69
C GLN A 5 -27.98 24.86 39.23
N ASP A 6 -28.22 23.91 38.31
CA ASP A 6 -29.41 23.75 37.44
C ASP A 6 -30.18 24.96 36.88
N ALA A 7 -30.36 24.94 35.55
CA ALA A 7 -31.59 25.38 34.89
C ALA A 7 -31.82 24.61 33.57
N GLN A 8 -32.83 23.72 33.58
CA GLN A 8 -33.54 23.21 32.41
C GLN A 8 -34.74 24.12 32.11
N TYR A 9 -35.09 24.33 30.84
CA TYR A 9 -36.46 24.62 30.34
C TYR A 9 -36.43 24.38 28.81
N ALA A 10 -36.94 23.26 28.30
CA ALA A 10 -38.33 22.91 27.97
C ALA A 10 -38.80 23.40 26.59
N GLU A 11 -39.31 22.41 25.84
CA GLU A 11 -39.80 22.42 24.47
C GLU A 11 -41.04 23.30 24.25
N LYS A 12 -41.22 23.78 23.01
CA LYS A 12 -42.53 23.80 22.33
C LYS A 12 -42.35 23.56 20.84
N GLY A 13 -42.91 22.46 20.36
CA GLY A 13 -43.14 22.21 18.94
C GLY A 13 -44.39 22.92 18.42
N THR A 14 -44.49 23.03 17.10
CA THR A 14 -45.73 23.09 16.33
C THR A 14 -45.45 22.61 14.91
N GLU A 15 -46.07 21.49 14.55
CA GLU A 15 -46.28 21.07 13.16
C GLU A 15 -47.25 22.03 12.45
N SER A 16 -47.10 22.16 11.13
CA SER A 16 -48.23 22.47 10.23
C SER A 16 -47.93 21.94 8.83
N ARG A 17 -48.76 20.99 8.39
CA ARG A 17 -48.92 20.49 7.00
C ARG A 17 -49.99 21.30 6.25
N TYR A 18 -50.13 21.00 4.96
CA TYR A 18 -51.10 21.43 3.92
C TYR A 18 -50.63 22.59 3.03
N GLY A 19 -50.71 22.55 1.69
CA GLY A 19 -51.21 21.55 0.73
C GLY A 19 -51.08 22.08 -0.71
N SER A 20 -51.10 21.15 -1.70
CA SER A 20 -51.62 21.17 -3.10
C SER A 20 -51.80 22.50 -3.87
N GLU A 21 -51.67 22.65 -5.20
CA GLU A 21 -51.50 21.78 -6.38
C GLU A 21 -51.46 22.66 -7.67
N VAL A 22 -51.18 22.03 -8.84
CA VAL A 22 -51.66 22.37 -10.21
C VAL A 22 -50.99 23.56 -10.95
N SER A 23 -50.67 23.58 -12.26
CA SER A 23 -50.61 22.63 -13.40
C SER A 23 -50.08 23.36 -14.65
N GLY A 24 -49.65 22.61 -15.69
CA GLY A 24 -49.47 23.04 -17.10
C GLY A 24 -48.01 22.97 -17.57
N SER A 25 -47.51 21.98 -18.35
CA SER A 25 -47.91 21.42 -19.67
C SER A 25 -47.77 22.48 -20.78
N ASP A 26 -47.15 22.31 -21.97
CA ASP A 26 -46.81 21.15 -22.81
C ASP A 26 -45.75 21.52 -23.89
N GLY A 27 -45.20 20.50 -24.57
CA GLY A 27 -44.68 20.55 -25.96
C GLY A 27 -43.14 20.55 -26.10
N ALA A 28 -42.44 19.41 -26.22
CA ALA A 28 -42.32 18.48 -27.36
C ALA A 28 -41.69 19.08 -28.63
N ASP A 29 -40.43 18.73 -28.93
CA ASP A 29 -40.10 17.89 -30.09
C ASP A 29 -38.60 17.50 -30.22
N THR A 30 -38.35 16.21 -30.06
CA THR A 30 -37.73 15.28 -31.02
C THR A 30 -36.57 15.74 -31.93
N ASN A 31 -35.32 15.28 -31.66
CA ASN A 31 -34.65 14.26 -32.49
C ASN A 31 -33.18 13.93 -32.10
N GLN A 32 -32.88 12.62 -32.24
CA GLN A 32 -31.61 11.97 -32.65
C GLN A 32 -30.32 12.24 -31.86
N SER A 33 -29.87 11.29 -31.05
CA SER A 33 -29.04 10.12 -31.41
C SER A 33 -27.54 10.38 -31.29
N LEU A 34 -26.93 9.80 -30.25
CA LEU A 34 -25.59 9.19 -30.24
C LEU A 34 -25.36 8.61 -28.83
N ARG A 35 -26.09 7.52 -28.53
CA ARG A 35 -25.67 6.57 -27.50
C ARG A 35 -24.83 5.52 -28.20
N GLU A 36 -23.52 5.55 -28.00
CA GLU A 36 -22.62 4.50 -28.47
C GLU A 36 -21.63 4.14 -27.35
N ASN A 37 -22.03 3.13 -26.59
CA ASN A 37 -21.25 1.95 -26.23
C ASN A 37 -19.81 2.10 -25.71
N SER A 38 -19.65 1.89 -24.40
CA SER A 38 -18.49 1.16 -23.85
C SER A 38 -18.90 0.36 -22.61
N ARG A 39 -19.88 -0.54 -22.79
CA ARG A 39 -20.23 -1.56 -21.80
C ARG A 39 -19.20 -2.67 -21.93
N ILE A 40 -18.14 -2.61 -21.13
CA ILE A 40 -17.14 -3.67 -21.03
C ILE A 40 -17.86 -4.95 -20.60
N LYS A 41 -18.04 -5.88 -21.55
CA LYS A 41 -18.57 -7.22 -21.30
C LYS A 41 -17.51 -7.98 -20.49
N TYR A 42 -17.68 -8.09 -19.19
CA TYR A 42 -17.04 -9.16 -18.43
C TYR A 42 -17.75 -10.46 -18.82
N GLN A 43 -17.16 -11.20 -19.76
CA GLN A 43 -17.50 -12.60 -19.96
C GLN A 43 -17.11 -13.35 -18.68
N ALA A 44 -18.12 -13.64 -17.86
CA ALA A 44 -18.04 -14.70 -16.87
C ALA A 44 -17.96 -16.02 -17.64
N ASN A 45 -16.78 -16.64 -17.65
CA ASN A 45 -16.57 -18.08 -17.86
C ASN A 45 -15.08 -18.40 -17.66
N ASN A 46 -14.73 -18.87 -16.45
CA ASN A 46 -13.66 -19.84 -16.22
C ASN A 46 -13.66 -20.25 -14.73
N VAL A 47 -14.61 -21.11 -14.38
CA VAL A 47 -14.54 -21.90 -13.15
C VAL A 47 -13.54 -23.03 -13.41
N GLY A 48 -12.44 -23.09 -12.66
CA GLY A 48 -11.66 -24.33 -12.52
C GLY A 48 -10.26 -24.43 -13.15
N ARG A 49 -9.48 -23.35 -13.28
CA ARG A 49 -8.01 -23.49 -13.39
C ARG A 49 -7.29 -22.62 -12.35
N PRO A 50 -6.45 -23.18 -11.47
CA PRO A 50 -5.51 -22.37 -10.71
C PRO A 50 -4.59 -21.71 -11.73
N LEU A 51 -4.74 -20.39 -11.89
CA LEU A 51 -3.82 -19.56 -12.66
C LEU A 51 -2.45 -19.72 -12.02
N ILE A 52 -1.61 -20.60 -12.56
CA ILE A 52 -0.25 -20.83 -12.06
C ILE A 52 0.50 -19.51 -12.25
N PRO A 53 0.82 -18.75 -11.17
CA PRO A 53 1.57 -17.53 -11.32
C PRO A 53 2.97 -17.95 -11.78
N GLY A 54 3.42 -17.43 -12.93
CA GLY A 54 4.80 -17.64 -13.37
C GLY A 54 5.78 -17.21 -12.26
N ILE A 55 7.02 -17.71 -12.30
CA ILE A 55 8.06 -17.47 -11.28
C ILE A 55 8.29 -15.97 -10.99
N ASN A 56 7.90 -15.09 -11.92
CA ASN A 56 8.01 -13.63 -11.81
C ASN A 56 6.66 -12.89 -11.70
N ALA A 57 5.53 -13.60 -11.68
CA ALA A 57 4.23 -12.97 -11.52
C ALA A 57 4.10 -12.37 -10.10
N PRO A 58 3.49 -11.19 -9.95
CA PRO A 58 3.19 -10.65 -8.64
C PRO A 58 2.33 -11.67 -7.89
N ILE A 59 2.75 -12.06 -6.69
CA ILE A 59 1.88 -12.81 -5.80
C ILE A 59 0.76 -11.84 -5.42
N VAL A 60 -0.49 -12.29 -5.56
CA VAL A 60 -1.68 -11.50 -5.20
C VAL A 60 -2.40 -12.27 -4.11
N ALA A 61 -2.63 -11.61 -2.97
CA ALA A 61 -3.49 -12.16 -1.95
C ALA A 61 -4.94 -12.19 -2.48
N PRO A 62 -5.73 -13.25 -2.21
CA PRO A 62 -7.14 -13.28 -2.58
C PRO A 62 -7.89 -12.03 -2.11
N PRO A 63 -8.93 -11.58 -2.85
CA PRO A 63 -9.83 -10.53 -2.37
C PRO A 63 -10.33 -10.85 -0.96
N ASN A 64 -10.40 -9.84 -0.09
CA ASN A 64 -10.84 -9.94 1.31
C ASN A 64 -9.93 -10.77 2.25
N SER A 65 -8.70 -11.08 1.84
CA SER A 65 -7.73 -11.69 2.76
C SER A 65 -7.48 -10.77 3.96
N PRO A 66 -7.36 -11.30 5.19
CA PRO A 66 -7.01 -10.53 6.40
C PRO A 66 -5.51 -10.14 6.43
N TYR A 67 -4.89 -10.00 5.26
CA TYR A 67 -3.49 -9.67 5.06
C TYR A 67 -3.30 -9.14 3.64
N TYR A 68 -2.20 -8.43 3.40
CA TYR A 68 -1.86 -7.93 2.07
C TYR A 68 -0.35 -7.95 1.83
N LEU A 69 0.04 -7.93 0.56
CA LEU A 69 1.45 -7.87 0.17
C LEU A 69 1.90 -6.43 -0.02
N SER A 70 3.04 -6.11 0.56
CA SER A 70 3.65 -4.78 0.59
C SER A 70 5.10 -4.81 0.08
N PHE A 71 5.69 -3.65 -0.16
CA PHE A 71 7.06 -3.52 -0.61
C PHE A 71 8.06 -4.00 0.45
N SER A 72 9.00 -4.81 0.01
CA SER A 72 10.18 -5.19 0.78
C SER A 72 11.22 -4.07 0.79
N ARG A 73 12.27 -4.24 1.61
CA ARG A 73 13.46 -3.36 1.60
C ARG A 73 14.17 -3.31 0.22
N ARG A 74 13.92 -4.29 -0.63
CA ARG A 74 14.43 -4.37 -2.02
C ARG A 74 13.43 -3.81 -3.04
N PHE A 75 12.37 -3.13 -2.61
CA PHE A 75 11.34 -2.51 -3.44
C PHE A 75 10.59 -3.49 -4.36
N LYS A 76 10.53 -4.76 -3.95
CA LYS A 76 9.67 -5.79 -4.54
C LYS A 76 8.46 -6.04 -3.64
N GLN A 77 7.27 -6.23 -4.21
CA GLN A 77 6.05 -6.51 -3.45
C GLN A 77 6.04 -7.97 -2.97
N THR A 78 6.89 -8.24 -1.97
CA THR A 78 7.19 -9.59 -1.46
C THR A 78 7.23 -9.62 0.07
N SER A 79 6.80 -8.54 0.74
CA SER A 79 6.59 -8.56 2.19
C SER A 79 5.12 -8.82 2.46
N LEU A 80 4.82 -9.58 3.50
CA LEU A 80 3.47 -9.85 3.95
C LEU A 80 3.18 -8.93 5.13
N THR A 81 2.09 -8.18 5.04
CA THR A 81 1.58 -7.33 6.13
C THR A 81 0.30 -7.94 6.68
N VAL A 82 0.30 -8.18 8.00
CA VAL A 82 -0.81 -8.77 8.74
C VAL A 82 -1.32 -7.74 9.75
N PRO A 83 -2.51 -7.16 9.55
CA PRO A 83 -3.18 -6.36 10.57
C PRO A 83 -3.44 -7.16 11.84
N LEU A 84 -3.22 -6.56 13.01
CA LEU A 84 -3.59 -7.15 14.31
C LEU A 84 -4.88 -6.53 14.86
N ASN A 85 -5.02 -5.23 14.66
CA ASN A 85 -6.14 -4.39 15.04
C ASN A 85 -6.19 -3.20 14.04
N PRO A 86 -7.16 -2.28 14.14
CA PRO A 86 -7.27 -1.16 13.20
C PRO A 86 -6.03 -0.27 13.10
N ASP A 87 -5.21 -0.20 14.16
CA ASP A 87 -4.11 0.75 14.29
C ASP A 87 -2.72 0.13 14.21
N GLU A 88 -2.61 -1.20 14.19
CA GLU A 88 -1.34 -1.90 14.28
C GLU A 88 -1.26 -3.09 13.33
N VAL A 89 -0.07 -3.28 12.77
CA VAL A 89 0.23 -4.36 11.84
C VAL A 89 1.55 -5.03 12.20
N ARG A 90 1.73 -6.26 11.71
CA ARG A 90 3.02 -6.95 11.69
C ARG A 90 3.51 -7.10 10.26
N LEU A 91 4.81 -6.86 10.10
CA LEU A 91 5.50 -6.99 8.81
C LEU A 91 6.33 -8.27 8.81
N TYR A 92 6.12 -9.09 7.79
CA TYR A 92 6.88 -10.31 7.54
C TYR A 92 7.63 -10.18 6.22
N ARG A 93 8.89 -10.62 6.21
CA ARG A 93 9.75 -10.61 5.04
C ARG A 93 9.81 -11.99 4.42
N HIS A 94 9.86 -12.02 3.08
CA HIS A 94 10.15 -13.24 2.33
C HIS A 94 11.47 -13.87 2.79
N ALA A 95 11.43 -15.14 3.19
CA ALA A 95 12.58 -15.90 3.66
C ALA A 95 13.05 -16.92 2.63
N SER A 96 12.14 -17.77 2.13
CA SER A 96 12.41 -18.77 1.11
C SER A 96 11.14 -19.11 0.34
N HIS A 97 11.29 -19.81 -0.78
CA HIS A 97 10.18 -20.40 -1.53
C HIS A 97 10.56 -21.77 -2.10
N SER A 98 9.56 -22.58 -2.45
CA SER A 98 9.76 -23.85 -3.16
C SER A 98 10.33 -23.61 -4.57
N LYS A 99 10.97 -24.62 -5.18
CA LYS A 99 11.46 -24.53 -6.58
C LYS A 99 10.37 -24.08 -7.57
N SER A 100 9.13 -24.49 -7.33
CA SER A 100 7.96 -24.11 -8.12
C SER A 100 7.48 -22.67 -7.90
N GLY A 101 8.00 -21.95 -6.89
CA GLY A 101 7.53 -20.63 -6.48
C GLY A 101 6.16 -20.63 -5.76
N ARG A 102 5.47 -21.77 -5.71
CA ARG A 102 4.11 -21.92 -5.18
C ARG A 102 4.04 -21.81 -3.66
N THR A 103 5.04 -22.35 -2.96
CA THR A 103 5.13 -22.24 -1.50
C THR A 103 6.11 -21.13 -1.13
N ILE A 104 5.69 -20.25 -0.23
CA ILE A 104 6.50 -19.14 0.26
C ILE A 104 6.53 -19.16 1.78
N HIS A 105 7.72 -19.05 2.34
CA HIS A 105 7.93 -18.91 3.77
C HIS A 105 8.30 -17.48 4.09
N PHE A 106 7.59 -16.91 5.05
CA PHE A 106 7.83 -15.59 5.60
C PHE A 106 8.35 -15.69 7.03
N ARG A 107 9.20 -14.73 7.42
CA ARG A 107 9.67 -14.54 8.80
C ARG A 107 9.28 -13.14 9.27
N CYS A 108 8.85 -13.00 10.52
CA CYS A 108 8.57 -11.67 11.06
C CYS A 108 9.82 -10.80 10.97
N SER A 109 9.70 -9.61 10.37
CA SER A 109 10.83 -8.73 10.16
C SER A 109 11.48 -8.32 11.48
N ARG A 110 10.68 -8.10 12.53
CA ARG A 110 11.16 -7.64 13.84
C ARG A 110 11.77 -8.78 14.65
N CYS A 111 11.14 -9.97 14.69
CA CYS A 111 11.74 -11.15 15.33
C CYS A 111 13.10 -11.48 14.72
N ASP A 112 13.21 -11.45 13.39
CA ASP A 112 14.48 -11.79 12.74
C ASP A 112 15.57 -10.72 13.03
N THR A 113 15.22 -9.42 13.18
CA THR A 113 16.16 -8.43 13.73
C THR A 113 16.55 -8.73 15.19
N LEU A 114 15.59 -9.04 16.06
CA LEU A 114 15.87 -9.37 17.47
C LEU A 114 16.79 -10.60 17.59
N HIS A 115 16.49 -11.64 16.84
CA HIS A 115 17.29 -12.86 16.80
C HIS A 115 18.72 -12.60 16.32
N GLN A 116 18.91 -11.71 15.33
CA GLN A 116 20.25 -11.31 14.90
C GLN A 116 21.01 -10.53 15.99
N THR A 117 20.32 -9.66 16.74
CA THR A 117 20.91 -8.82 17.78
C THR A 117 21.28 -9.60 19.04
N TYR A 118 20.38 -10.47 19.51
CA TYR A 118 20.53 -11.15 20.80
C TYR A 118 20.91 -12.64 20.68
N LYS A 119 21.01 -13.16 19.45
CA LYS A 119 21.29 -14.59 19.15
C LYS A 119 20.36 -15.57 19.87
N ASN A 120 19.17 -15.10 20.24
CA ASN A 120 18.19 -15.85 21.00
C ASN A 120 16.77 -15.59 20.48
N GLY A 121 15.83 -16.38 21.01
CA GLY A 121 14.40 -16.21 20.76
C GLY A 121 13.93 -16.79 19.42
N GLU A 122 12.66 -17.18 19.42
CA GLU A 122 12.00 -17.76 18.26
C GLU A 122 11.64 -16.71 17.20
N ILE A 123 11.76 -17.11 15.94
CA ILE A 123 11.33 -16.31 14.80
C ILE A 123 9.95 -16.78 14.34
N ALA A 124 8.95 -15.94 14.56
CA ALA A 124 7.60 -16.14 14.04
C ALA A 124 7.62 -16.30 12.52
N ARG A 125 6.97 -17.36 12.02
CA ARG A 125 6.94 -17.76 10.61
C ARG A 125 5.52 -17.88 10.10
N ILE A 126 5.32 -17.54 8.83
CA ILE A 126 4.07 -17.75 8.10
C ILE A 126 4.38 -18.50 6.80
N LYS A 127 3.57 -19.51 6.48
CA LYS A 127 3.62 -20.26 5.23
C LYS A 127 2.44 -19.86 4.35
N MET A 128 2.74 -19.55 3.10
CA MET A 128 1.77 -19.28 2.06
C MET A 128 1.92 -20.32 0.95
N ILE A 129 0.81 -20.80 0.39
CA ILE A 129 0.76 -21.67 -0.78
C ILE A 129 -0.21 -21.05 -1.77
N ASP A 130 0.24 -20.86 -3.02
CA ASP A 130 -0.58 -20.31 -4.11
C ASP A 130 -1.30 -19.00 -3.75
N GLY A 131 -0.59 -18.10 -3.05
CA GLY A 131 -1.11 -16.80 -2.61
C GLY A 131 -1.96 -16.83 -1.33
N VAL A 132 -2.27 -18.02 -0.80
CA VAL A 132 -3.09 -18.20 0.41
C VAL A 132 -2.23 -18.56 1.61
N VAL A 133 -2.41 -17.87 2.74
CA VAL A 133 -1.75 -18.25 4.00
C VAL A 133 -2.38 -19.55 4.51
N VAL A 134 -1.56 -20.58 4.68
CA VAL A 134 -1.99 -21.93 5.12
C VAL A 134 -1.51 -22.29 6.53
N SER A 135 -0.58 -21.52 7.10
CA SER A 135 -0.18 -21.66 8.50
C SER A 135 -1.00 -20.73 9.39
N GLN A 136 -0.78 -20.83 10.72
CA GLN A 136 -1.31 -19.85 11.67
C GLN A 136 -0.95 -18.42 11.26
N LEU A 137 -1.97 -17.57 11.10
CA LEU A 137 -1.82 -16.17 10.67
C LEU A 137 -1.25 -15.27 11.78
N TYR A 138 -1.60 -15.59 13.03
CA TYR A 138 -1.14 -14.90 14.24
C TYR A 138 -0.23 -15.83 15.06
N PRO A 139 0.96 -16.20 14.57
CA PRO A 139 1.88 -17.04 15.31
C PRO A 139 2.42 -16.31 16.55
N VAL A 140 2.91 -17.06 17.53
CA VAL A 140 3.62 -16.50 18.69
C VAL A 140 4.90 -15.79 18.24
N HIS A 141 5.19 -14.65 18.85
CA HIS A 141 6.41 -13.87 18.61
C HIS A 141 7.27 -13.80 19.87
N HIS A 142 8.55 -13.50 19.70
CA HIS A 142 9.40 -13.07 20.81
C HIS A 142 8.73 -11.91 21.58
N GLU A 143 8.79 -11.94 22.90
CA GLU A 143 8.22 -10.93 23.83
C GLU A 143 8.57 -9.46 23.49
N ARG A 144 9.79 -9.20 23.00
CA ARG A 144 10.27 -7.87 22.59
C ARG A 144 9.80 -7.46 21.20
N CYS A 145 9.11 -8.34 20.48
CA CYS A 145 8.60 -8.09 19.14
C CYS A 145 7.26 -7.35 19.19
N LYS A 146 7.33 -6.02 19.27
CA LYS A 146 6.15 -5.15 19.22
C LYS A 146 5.68 -4.93 17.77
N PRO A 147 4.37 -4.82 17.53
CA PRO A 147 3.83 -4.46 16.22
C PRO A 147 4.21 -3.02 15.84
N ILE A 148 3.98 -2.67 14.56
CA ILE A 148 4.18 -1.31 14.06
C ILE A 148 2.83 -0.64 13.88
N ARG A 149 2.74 0.66 14.18
CA ARG A 149 1.54 1.45 13.89
C ARG A 149 1.22 1.44 12.40
N LEU A 150 -0.05 1.31 12.05
CA LEU A 150 -0.53 1.27 10.68
C LEU A 150 -0.09 2.51 9.89
N VAL A 151 -0.20 3.69 10.50
CA VAL A 151 0.23 4.95 9.87
C VAL A 151 1.72 4.98 9.53
N GLU A 152 2.57 4.42 10.39
CA GLU A 152 4.01 4.29 10.11
C GLU A 152 4.29 3.24 9.04
N ALA A 153 3.53 2.14 9.04
CA ALA A 153 3.64 1.11 8.01
C ALA A 153 3.26 1.66 6.62
N ARG A 154 2.19 2.45 6.54
CA ARG A 154 1.75 3.15 5.32
C ARG A 154 2.79 4.18 4.85
N ALA A 155 3.30 5.01 5.77
CA ALA A 155 4.36 5.97 5.45
C ALA A 155 5.62 5.29 4.89
N LYS A 156 6.04 4.16 5.49
CA LYS A 156 7.15 3.32 4.97
C LYS A 156 6.84 2.75 3.58
N GLU A 157 5.60 2.38 3.31
CA GLU A 157 5.19 1.87 2.01
C GLU A 157 5.25 2.94 0.91
N ILE A 158 4.84 4.17 1.24
CA ILE A 158 4.99 5.34 0.35
C ILE A 158 6.48 5.64 0.10
N GLU A 159 7.32 5.65 1.14
CA GLU A 159 8.76 5.90 1.01
C GLU A 159 9.45 4.84 0.11
N ARG A 160 9.05 3.58 0.22
CA ARG A 160 9.54 2.51 -0.67
C ARG A 160 9.16 2.73 -2.13
N ARG A 161 7.95 3.23 -2.41
CA ARG A 161 7.53 3.62 -3.78
C ARG A 161 8.40 4.76 -4.31
N CYS A 162 8.67 5.80 -3.52
CA CYS A 162 9.58 6.88 -3.94
C CYS A 162 10.96 6.33 -4.34
N ARG A 163 11.51 5.41 -3.54
CA ARG A 163 12.83 4.80 -3.83
C ARG A 163 12.81 3.95 -5.08
N LYS A 164 11.72 3.21 -5.31
CA LYS A 164 11.51 2.47 -6.56
C LYS A 164 11.50 3.43 -7.76
N ASP A 165 10.74 4.51 -7.68
CA ASP A 165 10.65 5.51 -8.75
C ASP A 165 12.03 6.13 -9.07
N ILE A 166 12.84 6.44 -8.05
CA ILE A 166 14.21 6.95 -8.25
C ILE A 166 15.11 5.92 -8.91
N ILE A 167 15.01 4.64 -8.49
CA ILE A 167 15.76 3.54 -9.11
C ILE A 167 15.35 3.34 -10.57
N LEU A 168 14.11 3.69 -10.93
CA LEU A 168 13.61 3.68 -12.30
C LEU A 168 13.93 4.97 -13.08
N GLY A 169 14.57 5.95 -12.45
CA GLY A 169 15.08 7.14 -13.13
C GLY A 169 14.36 8.45 -12.80
N MET A 170 13.43 8.46 -11.85
CA MET A 170 12.81 9.71 -11.38
C MET A 170 13.80 10.60 -10.60
N ASN A 171 13.61 11.92 -10.65
CA ASN A 171 14.38 12.84 -9.81
C ASN A 171 14.05 12.63 -8.32
N PRO A 172 15.05 12.66 -7.42
CA PRO A 172 14.85 12.56 -5.96
C PRO A 172 13.77 13.46 -5.36
N LYS A 173 13.79 14.76 -5.69
CA LYS A 173 12.87 15.74 -5.09
C LYS A 173 11.45 15.55 -5.63
N GLU A 174 11.33 15.20 -6.90
CA GLU A 174 10.03 14.88 -7.53
C GLU A 174 9.41 13.61 -6.94
N ALA A 175 10.20 12.55 -6.78
CA ALA A 175 9.75 11.31 -6.16
C ALA A 175 9.28 11.54 -4.72
N TRP A 176 10.00 12.38 -3.96
CA TRP A 176 9.58 12.78 -2.62
C TRP A 176 8.29 13.62 -2.63
N LYS A 177 8.16 14.63 -3.51
CA LYS A 177 6.94 15.43 -3.66
C LYS A 177 5.73 14.56 -4.01
N LYS A 178 5.92 13.61 -4.94
CA LYS A 178 4.91 12.61 -5.31
C LYS A 178 4.51 11.74 -4.12
N GLY A 179 5.49 11.26 -3.34
CA GLY A 179 5.24 10.52 -2.10
C GLY A 179 4.44 11.32 -1.08
N ARG A 180 4.79 12.59 -0.86
CA ARG A 180 4.06 13.47 0.06
C ARG A 180 2.60 13.66 -0.37
N LYS A 181 2.35 13.86 -1.67
CA LYS A 181 0.98 13.91 -2.22
C LYS A 181 0.22 12.59 -2.00
N ALA A 182 0.90 11.45 -2.19
CA ALA A 182 0.31 10.13 -1.93
C ALA A 182 -0.01 9.93 -0.44
N ALA A 183 0.82 10.42 0.48
CA ALA A 183 0.55 10.37 1.92
C ALA A 183 -0.72 11.13 2.30
N ILE A 184 -0.93 12.31 1.71
CA ILE A 184 -2.15 13.10 1.89
C ILE A 184 -3.35 12.33 1.33
N SER A 185 -3.27 11.88 0.07
CA SER A 185 -4.36 11.18 -0.59
C SER A 185 -4.75 9.88 0.12
N GLU A 186 -3.78 9.10 0.62
CA GLU A 186 -4.05 7.86 1.36
C GLU A 186 -4.64 8.14 2.74
N ALA A 187 -4.21 9.21 3.42
CA ALA A 187 -4.81 9.61 4.68
C ALA A 187 -6.28 9.98 4.49
N THR A 188 -6.58 10.82 3.48
CA THR A 188 -7.95 11.23 3.14
C THR A 188 -8.82 10.02 2.77
N ALA A 189 -8.33 9.14 1.89
CA ALA A 189 -9.10 7.97 1.43
C ALA A 189 -9.39 6.96 2.54
N ALA A 190 -8.49 6.83 3.52
CA ALA A 190 -8.66 5.93 4.65
C ALA A 190 -9.35 6.57 5.87
N GLY A 191 -9.78 7.84 5.76
CA GLY A 191 -10.43 8.55 6.85
C GLY A 191 -9.50 8.91 8.02
N PHE A 192 -8.18 8.86 7.83
CA PHE A 192 -7.22 9.31 8.83
C PHE A 192 -7.09 10.84 8.82
N PRO A 193 -6.72 11.45 9.97
CA PRO A 193 -6.27 12.84 9.98
C PRO A 193 -5.13 13.03 8.97
N VAL A 194 -5.26 14.03 8.10
CA VAL A 194 -4.24 14.37 7.10
C VAL A 194 -3.02 15.01 7.77
N TYR A 195 -3.26 15.83 8.79
CA TYR A 195 -2.24 16.60 9.50
C TYR A 195 -2.18 16.21 10.98
N GLY A 196 -1.12 16.65 11.66
CA GLY A 196 -0.93 16.42 13.09
C GLY A 196 -0.25 15.09 13.43
N PRO A 197 0.14 14.91 14.71
CA PRO A 197 0.80 13.69 15.18
C PRO A 197 -0.07 12.44 14.92
N GLY A 198 0.56 11.36 14.47
CA GLY A 198 -0.14 10.12 14.18
C GLY A 198 -0.84 10.07 12.82
N SER A 199 -0.76 11.13 12.01
CA SER A 199 -1.15 11.07 10.59
C SER A 199 -0.11 10.33 9.75
N ILE A 200 -0.53 9.76 8.62
CA ILE A 200 0.39 9.15 7.63
C ILE A 200 1.41 10.21 7.14
N LEU A 201 0.96 11.45 6.93
CA LEU A 201 1.84 12.54 6.50
C LEU A 201 2.91 12.86 7.55
N SER A 202 2.55 12.92 8.83
CA SER A 202 3.53 13.18 9.91
C SER A 202 4.56 12.06 10.05
N ALA A 203 4.17 10.82 9.77
CA ALA A 203 5.06 9.67 9.77
C ALA A 203 5.91 9.57 8.48
N PHE A 204 5.48 10.21 7.40
CA PHE A 204 6.24 10.27 6.14
C PHE A 204 7.47 11.19 6.30
N PRO A 205 8.66 10.78 5.84
CA PRO A 205 9.87 11.54 6.12
C PRO A 205 9.91 12.89 5.41
N GLU A 206 10.30 13.91 6.15
CA GLU A 206 10.64 15.23 5.60
C GLU A 206 11.85 15.16 4.67
N TRP A 207 11.90 16.09 3.70
CA TRP A 207 12.91 16.06 2.63
C TRP A 207 14.33 16.02 3.18
N ASP A 208 14.63 16.82 4.19
CA ASP A 208 15.97 16.91 4.76
C ASP A 208 16.46 15.58 5.36
N LYS A 209 15.55 14.72 5.83
CA LYS A 209 15.89 13.40 6.37
C LYS A 209 16.24 12.39 5.27
N VAL A 210 15.79 12.60 4.04
CA VAL A 210 15.93 11.61 2.95
C VAL A 210 16.73 12.09 1.74
N LYS A 211 17.02 13.40 1.63
CA LYS A 211 17.72 13.98 0.47
C LYS A 211 19.03 13.28 0.13
N VAL A 212 19.83 12.93 1.14
CA VAL A 212 21.10 12.21 0.97
C VAL A 212 20.88 10.79 0.45
N LEU A 213 19.97 10.04 1.08
CA LEU A 213 19.64 8.67 0.67
C LEU A 213 19.10 8.63 -0.77
N PHE A 214 18.18 9.54 -1.09
CA PHE A 214 17.54 9.60 -2.40
C PHE A 214 18.54 10.07 -3.47
N GLY A 215 19.41 11.03 -3.15
CA GLY A 215 20.54 11.43 -4.00
C GLY A 215 21.48 10.26 -4.29
N ALA A 216 21.84 9.46 -3.28
CA ALA A 216 22.68 8.29 -3.46
C ALA A 216 22.03 7.22 -4.36
N LEU A 217 20.71 7.03 -4.27
CA LEU A 217 19.97 6.15 -5.18
C LEU A 217 20.02 6.66 -6.62
N ARG A 218 19.83 7.96 -6.83
CA ARG A 218 19.92 8.58 -8.16
C ARG A 218 21.33 8.45 -8.74
N ALA A 219 22.37 8.70 -7.95
CA ALA A 219 23.75 8.56 -8.39
C ALA A 219 24.06 7.11 -8.84
N ARG A 220 23.56 6.10 -8.10
CA ARG A 220 23.68 4.69 -8.51
C ARG A 220 22.98 4.40 -9.84
N TYR A 221 21.77 4.94 -10.04
CA TYR A 221 21.06 4.82 -11.32
C TYR A 221 21.87 5.43 -12.47
N ILE A 222 22.36 6.67 -12.32
CA ILE A 222 23.14 7.36 -13.36
C ILE A 222 24.39 6.57 -13.73
N ARG A 223 25.17 6.12 -12.73
CA ARG A 223 26.37 5.30 -12.99
C ARG A 223 26.03 4.02 -13.77
N ARG A 224 24.93 3.36 -13.43
CA ARG A 224 24.47 2.16 -14.15
C ARG A 224 24.13 2.47 -15.61
N GLN A 225 23.45 3.59 -15.86
CA GLN A 225 23.11 4.02 -17.23
C GLN A 225 24.36 4.36 -18.05
N MET A 226 25.34 5.03 -17.45
CA MET A 226 26.63 5.33 -18.10
C MET A 226 27.36 4.04 -18.50
N GLN A 227 27.45 3.06 -17.60
CA GLN A 227 28.07 1.76 -17.88
C GLN A 227 27.34 1.00 -19.00
N LEU A 228 26.01 1.02 -19.01
CA LEU A 228 25.22 0.40 -20.08
C LEU A 228 25.47 1.08 -21.43
N LYS A 229 25.50 2.42 -21.45
CA LYS A 229 25.79 3.19 -22.67
C LYS A 229 27.19 2.90 -23.20
N GLN A 230 28.20 2.82 -22.33
CA GLN A 230 29.58 2.46 -22.71
C GLN A 230 29.66 1.06 -23.31
N ARG A 231 28.98 0.07 -22.72
CA ARG A 231 28.94 -1.31 -23.25
C ARG A 231 28.26 -1.39 -24.62
N MET A 232 27.19 -0.63 -24.83
CA MET A 232 26.48 -0.60 -26.11
C MET A 232 27.25 0.19 -27.17
N GLY A 233 27.96 1.26 -26.78
CA GLY A 233 28.82 2.04 -27.66
C GLY A 233 30.07 1.28 -28.10
N GLY A 234 30.70 0.52 -27.20
CA GLY A 234 31.85 -0.33 -27.53
C GLY A 234 31.52 -1.50 -28.45
N LYS A 235 30.27 -2.01 -28.42
CA LYS A 235 29.82 -3.09 -29.29
C LYS A 235 29.61 -2.66 -30.75
N LYS A 236 29.12 -1.42 -30.95
CA LYS A 236 28.93 -0.86 -32.30
C LYS A 236 30.23 -0.60 -33.07
N ASN A 237 31.37 -0.53 -32.38
CA ASN A 237 32.67 -0.31 -33.01
C ASN A 237 33.36 -1.61 -33.44
N PHE A 238 32.86 -2.79 -33.06
CA PHE A 238 33.45 -4.10 -33.42
C PHE A 238 32.74 -4.79 -34.59
N ASP A 239 31.56 -4.32 -34.99
CA ASP A 239 30.76 -4.93 -36.07
C ASP A 239 30.95 -4.20 -37.43
N ASN A 240 31.97 -3.32 -37.54
CA ASN A 240 32.23 -2.47 -38.71
C ASN A 240 33.62 -2.69 -39.35
N ASP A 241 34.35 -3.73 -38.97
CA ASP A 241 35.61 -4.16 -39.61
C ASP A 241 35.42 -5.48 -40.36
#